data_AF-A0A523YUL8-F1
#
_entry.id   AF-A0A523YUL8-F1
#
_cell.length_a   1.000
_cell.length_b   1.000
_cell.length_c   1.000
_cell.angle_alpha   90.00
_cell.angle_beta   90.00
_cell.angle_gamma   90.00
#
_symmetry.space_group_name_H-M   'P 1'
#
loop_
_entity.id
_entity.type
_entity.pdbx_description
1 polymer ?
#
loop_
_entity_poly.entity_id
_entity_poly.type
_entity_poly.pdbx_seq_one_letter_code
_entity_poly.pdbx_strand_id
1 'polypeptide(L)'
;MADKLRVIPLGGLGEIGKNMMVFELGEDLIIVDVGLMFPEEEMLGVDLVIPDISYVANRIKKLRGIIITHGHEDHTGALPYILPQLCLPKGKSPPIYCTRLTHGLVSVKLQEHGLHKDADLRLIQAGESVRLGKFQVEFVRVTHSIPDSAGLAIRTPIGNIFHTGDFKLDHTPIMGEPT
;
A
#
# COMPACT_ATOMS: atom_id res chain seq x y z
N MET A 1 12.05 -25.88 9.24
CA MET A 1 12.54 -24.58 9.75
C MET A 1 11.32 -23.73 10.07
N ALA A 2 11.34 -22.97 11.17
CA ALA A 2 10.25 -22.04 11.46
C ALA A 2 10.17 -20.98 10.34
N ASP A 3 8.96 -20.68 9.88
CA ASP A 3 8.76 -19.60 8.91
C ASP A 3 9.29 -18.29 9.50
N LYS A 4 10.15 -17.57 8.75
CA LYS A 4 10.73 -16.28 9.16
C LYS A 4 9.98 -15.15 8.50
N LEU A 5 9.37 -14.27 9.30
CA LEU A 5 8.82 -13.00 8.82
C LEU A 5 9.93 -11.99 8.58
N ARG A 6 9.90 -11.33 7.43
CA ARG A 6 10.77 -10.19 7.09
C ARG A 6 9.89 -8.95 6.94
N VAL A 7 10.29 -7.84 7.57
CA VAL A 7 9.68 -6.51 7.45
C VAL A 7 10.71 -5.61 6.81
N ILE A 8 10.41 -5.06 5.64
CA ILE A 8 11.40 -4.42 4.77
C ILE A 8 10.83 -3.10 4.26
N PRO A 9 11.23 -1.96 4.86
CA PRO A 9 10.86 -0.65 4.35
C PRO A 9 11.64 -0.36 3.06
N LEU A 10 10.92 -0.11 1.96
CA LEU A 10 11.49 0.37 0.70
C LEU A 10 11.35 1.90 0.55
N GLY A 11 10.52 2.51 1.40
CA GLY A 11 10.45 3.96 1.60
C GLY A 11 9.59 4.32 2.81
N GLY A 12 9.68 5.58 3.25
CA GLY A 12 8.98 6.12 4.43
C GLY A 12 9.69 5.90 5.76
N LEU A 13 10.82 5.18 5.80
CA LEU A 13 11.64 5.04 7.01
C LEU A 13 12.82 6.01 6.97
N GLY A 14 12.86 6.94 7.93
CA GLY A 14 13.91 7.96 8.02
C GLY A 14 13.70 9.15 7.08
N GLU A 15 12.54 9.24 6.45
CA GLU A 15 12.12 10.28 5.51
C GLU A 15 10.60 10.53 5.66
N ILE A 16 10.09 11.62 5.07
CA ILE A 16 8.64 11.89 4.97
C ILE A 16 8.24 11.73 3.51
N GLY A 17 7.28 10.84 3.27
CA GLY A 17 6.83 10.51 1.92
C GLY A 17 7.28 9.13 1.45
N LYS A 18 6.92 8.76 0.22
CA LYS A 18 7.40 7.55 -0.45
C LYS A 18 7.10 6.26 0.35
N ASN A 19 5.99 6.21 1.08
CA ASN A 19 5.69 5.07 1.95
C ASN A 19 5.54 3.78 1.12
N MET A 20 6.35 2.78 1.47
CA MET A 20 6.26 1.44 0.87
C MET A 20 6.89 0.42 1.82
N MET A 21 6.07 -0.42 2.43
CA MET A 21 6.51 -1.47 3.37
C MET A 21 6.25 -2.86 2.78
N VAL A 22 7.25 -3.73 2.83
CA VAL A 22 7.13 -5.12 2.37
C VAL A 22 7.11 -6.07 3.56
N PHE A 23 6.13 -6.97 3.57
CA PHE A 23 6.09 -8.13 4.48
C PHE A 23 6.28 -9.41 3.68
N GLU A 24 7.28 -10.22 4.02
CA GLU A 24 7.57 -11.51 3.39
C GLU A 24 7.57 -12.65 4.41
N LEU A 25 6.86 -13.73 4.10
CA LEU A 25 6.78 -14.94 4.92
C LEU A 25 6.77 -16.19 4.03
N GLY A 26 7.91 -16.88 3.95
CA GLY A 26 8.06 -18.05 3.08
C GLY A 26 7.95 -17.68 1.59
N GLU A 27 6.90 -18.16 0.93
CA GLU A 27 6.63 -17.93 -0.50
C GLU A 27 5.57 -16.83 -0.75
N ASP A 28 5.18 -16.12 0.30
CA ASP A 28 4.19 -15.05 0.22
C ASP A 28 4.83 -13.70 0.58
N LEU A 29 4.49 -12.69 -0.22
CA LEU A 29 4.91 -11.31 -0.07
C LEU A 29 3.70 -10.40 -0.27
N ILE A 30 3.53 -9.42 0.61
CA ILE A 30 2.55 -8.33 0.45
C ILE A 30 3.27 -6.97 0.53
N ILE A 31 2.71 -5.98 -0.16
CA ILE A 31 3.14 -4.58 -0.07
C ILE A 31 2.05 -3.80 0.67
N VAL A 32 2.45 -2.94 1.60
CA VAL A 32 1.61 -1.89 2.20
C VAL A 32 2.10 -0.56 1.66
N ASP A 33 1.20 0.14 0.97
CA ASP A 33 1.38 1.44 0.31
C ASP A 33 2.43 1.47 -0.82
N VAL A 34 2.25 2.40 -1.75
CA VAL A 34 3.12 2.63 -2.91
C VAL A 34 3.16 4.14 -3.18
N GLY A 35 3.75 4.86 -2.24
CA GLY A 35 3.82 6.32 -2.21
C GLY A 35 4.91 6.95 -3.06
N LEU A 36 4.75 8.24 -3.37
CA LEU A 36 5.81 9.11 -3.87
C LEU A 36 6.28 10.10 -2.80
N MET A 37 7.41 10.76 -3.04
CA MET A 37 7.86 11.91 -2.27
C MET A 37 8.06 13.09 -3.22
N PHE A 38 7.69 14.29 -2.77
CA PHE A 38 8.01 15.52 -3.48
C PHE A 38 9.48 15.89 -3.24
N PRO A 39 10.20 16.36 -4.26
CA PRO A 39 11.62 16.69 -4.17
C PRO A 39 11.87 17.88 -3.23
N GLU A 40 13.07 17.90 -2.64
CA GLU A 40 13.57 19.05 -1.87
C GLU A 40 13.97 20.20 -2.80
N GLU A 41 14.09 21.42 -2.25
CA GLU A 41 14.36 22.64 -3.03
C GLU A 41 15.67 22.56 -3.86
N GLU A 42 16.64 21.78 -3.40
CA GLU A 42 17.94 21.58 -4.04
C GLU A 42 17.90 20.59 -5.20
N MET A 43 16.82 19.79 -5.34
CA MET A 43 16.68 18.77 -6.38
C MET A 43 16.14 19.35 -7.69
N LEU A 44 16.88 20.29 -8.27
CA LEU A 44 16.46 21.03 -9.47
C LEU A 44 16.17 20.11 -10.66
N GLY A 45 14.97 20.25 -11.24
CA GLY A 45 14.54 19.49 -12.42
C GLY A 45 13.96 18.11 -12.11
N VAL A 46 13.87 17.72 -10.83
CA VAL A 46 13.12 16.54 -10.40
C VAL A 46 11.69 16.97 -10.09
N ASP A 47 10.70 16.22 -10.58
CA ASP A 47 9.29 16.45 -10.25
C ASP A 47 8.82 15.57 -9.08
N LEU A 48 9.25 14.30 -9.06
CA LEU A 48 8.79 13.26 -8.12
C LEU A 48 9.91 12.28 -7.80
N VAL A 49 9.91 11.74 -6.57
CA VAL A 49 10.79 10.66 -6.12
C VAL A 49 9.96 9.43 -5.77
N ILE A 50 10.33 8.25 -6.28
CA ILE A 50 9.61 6.98 -6.08
C ILE A 50 10.51 5.88 -5.49
N PRO A 51 9.95 4.84 -4.82
CA PRO A 51 10.74 3.77 -4.23
C PRO A 51 11.46 2.90 -5.28
N ASP A 52 12.65 2.40 -4.95
CA ASP A 52 13.29 1.31 -5.69
C ASP A 52 12.66 -0.03 -5.31
N ILE A 53 12.00 -0.66 -6.27
CA ILE A 53 11.27 -1.92 -6.08
C ILE A 53 12.08 -3.16 -6.44
N SER A 54 13.39 -3.04 -6.68
CA SER A 54 14.25 -4.16 -7.08
C SER A 54 14.12 -5.38 -6.17
N TYR A 55 13.86 -5.18 -4.88
CA TYR A 55 13.60 -6.28 -3.94
C TYR A 55 12.38 -7.14 -4.35
N VAL A 56 11.28 -6.48 -4.70
CA VAL A 56 10.02 -7.13 -5.07
C VAL A 56 10.07 -7.65 -6.50
N ALA A 57 10.62 -6.87 -7.44
CA ALA A 57 10.73 -7.25 -8.84
C ALA A 57 11.51 -8.58 -9.01
N ASN A 58 12.61 -8.75 -8.27
CA ASN A 58 13.39 -10.00 -8.24
C ASN A 58 12.67 -11.18 -7.56
N ARG A 59 11.52 -10.94 -6.90
CA ARG A 59 10.71 -11.93 -6.16
C ARG A 59 9.25 -11.92 -6.59
N ILE A 60 8.96 -11.47 -7.81
CA ILE A 60 7.59 -11.17 -8.24
C ILE A 60 6.61 -12.35 -8.10
N LYS A 61 7.09 -13.59 -8.21
CA LYS A 61 6.29 -14.81 -8.02
C LYS A 61 5.73 -14.98 -6.60
N LYS A 62 6.34 -14.32 -5.61
CA LYS A 62 5.89 -14.33 -4.21
C LYS A 62 4.83 -13.26 -3.93
N LEU A 63 4.72 -12.23 -4.77
CA LEU A 63 3.78 -11.13 -4.55
C LEU A 63 2.33 -11.63 -4.61
N ARG A 64 1.57 -11.38 -3.54
CA ARG A 64 0.17 -11.78 -3.40
C ARG A 64 -0.80 -10.64 -3.57
N GLY A 65 -0.38 -9.41 -3.28
CA GLY A 65 -1.20 -8.23 -3.44
C GLY A 65 -0.55 -6.99 -2.84
N ILE A 66 -1.18 -5.85 -3.14
CA ILE A 66 -0.85 -4.53 -2.61
C ILE A 66 -2.03 -4.08 -1.75
N ILE A 67 -1.75 -3.53 -0.59
CA ILE A 67 -2.73 -3.00 0.36
C ILE A 67 -2.46 -1.50 0.48
N ILE A 68 -3.47 -0.67 0.24
CA ILE A 68 -3.34 0.78 0.38
C ILE A 68 -4.13 1.23 1.60
N THR A 69 -3.47 1.94 2.51
CA THR A 69 -4.04 2.43 3.77
C THR A 69 -4.98 3.60 3.55
N HIS A 70 -4.60 4.56 2.70
CA HIS A 70 -5.40 5.75 2.40
C HIS A 70 -4.94 6.43 1.09
N GLY A 71 -5.66 7.49 0.69
CA GLY A 71 -5.57 8.07 -0.65
C GLY A 71 -4.55 9.19 -0.86
N HIS A 72 -3.66 9.47 0.09
CA HIS A 72 -2.64 10.50 -0.13
C HIS A 72 -1.58 10.07 -1.16
N GLU A 73 -0.90 11.05 -1.75
CA GLU A 73 0.14 10.85 -2.76
C GLU A 73 1.35 10.10 -2.21
N ASP A 74 1.71 10.34 -0.96
CA ASP A 74 2.77 9.62 -0.28
C ASP A 74 2.41 8.18 0.13
N HIS A 75 1.21 7.71 -0.21
CA HIS A 75 0.80 6.31 -0.07
C HIS A 75 0.34 5.66 -1.39
N THR A 76 0.01 6.46 -2.42
CA THR A 76 -0.52 5.96 -3.70
C THR A 76 0.16 6.49 -4.95
N GLY A 77 0.91 7.58 -4.83
CA GLY A 77 1.36 8.38 -5.95
C GLY A 77 2.37 7.67 -6.84
N ALA A 78 3.11 6.68 -6.33
CA ALA A 78 4.05 5.91 -7.14
C ALA A 78 3.41 4.74 -7.90
N LEU A 79 2.11 4.45 -7.67
CA LEU A 79 1.41 3.35 -8.35
C LEU A 79 1.55 3.37 -9.89
N PRO A 80 1.34 4.49 -10.60
CA PRO A 80 1.43 4.50 -12.07
C PRO A 80 2.82 4.14 -12.60
N TYR A 81 3.87 4.41 -11.84
CA TYR A 81 5.25 4.17 -12.24
C TYR A 81 5.73 2.76 -11.86
N ILE A 82 5.24 2.24 -10.73
CA ILE A 82 5.64 0.95 -10.18
C ILE A 82 4.79 -0.21 -10.71
N LEU A 83 3.49 0.01 -10.95
CA LEU A 83 2.57 -1.06 -11.35
C LEU A 83 3.00 -1.81 -12.63
N PRO A 84 3.49 -1.14 -13.70
CA PRO A 84 3.98 -1.83 -14.90
C PRO A 84 5.15 -2.77 -14.61
N GLN A 85 5.96 -2.46 -13.60
CA GLN A 85 7.11 -3.26 -13.19
C GLN A 85 6.73 -4.42 -12.27
N LEU A 86 5.53 -4.40 -11.68
CA LEU A 86 4.99 -5.45 -10.81
C LEU A 86 4.09 -6.46 -11.56
N CYS A 87 4.16 -6.50 -12.89
CA CYS A 87 3.42 -7.48 -13.68
C CYS A 87 3.73 -8.92 -13.23
N LEU A 88 2.69 -9.63 -12.79
CA LEU A 88 2.75 -11.04 -12.43
C LEU A 88 2.92 -11.92 -13.67
N PRO A 89 3.32 -13.20 -13.52
CA PRO A 89 3.36 -14.14 -14.63
C PRO A 89 2.04 -14.16 -15.41
N LYS A 90 2.14 -14.21 -16.75
CA LYS A 90 1.02 -14.09 -17.70
C LYS A 90 0.45 -12.68 -17.85
N GLY A 91 1.20 -11.64 -17.45
CA GLY A 91 0.85 -10.24 -17.70
C GLY A 91 -0.30 -9.71 -16.84
N LYS A 92 -0.53 -10.33 -15.67
CA LYS A 92 -1.59 -9.89 -14.76
C LYS A 92 -1.05 -8.87 -13.77
N SER A 93 -1.79 -7.81 -13.48
CA SER A 93 -1.49 -6.91 -12.37
C SER A 93 -1.76 -7.61 -11.02
N PRO A 94 -0.99 -7.33 -9.97
CA PRO A 94 -1.31 -7.80 -8.62
C PRO A 94 -2.62 -7.16 -8.14
N PRO A 95 -3.43 -7.88 -7.33
CA PRO A 95 -4.63 -7.27 -6.76
C PRO A 95 -4.25 -6.16 -5.78
N ILE A 96 -4.89 -5.01 -5.92
CA ILE A 96 -4.69 -3.82 -5.09
C ILE A 96 -5.95 -3.62 -4.25
N TYR A 97 -5.85 -3.75 -2.94
CA TYR A 97 -6.96 -3.58 -2.01
C TYR A 97 -6.94 -2.19 -1.40
N CYS A 98 -8.06 -1.48 -1.49
CA CYS A 98 -8.20 -0.15 -0.96
C CYS A 98 -9.65 0.20 -0.64
N THR A 99 -9.82 1.20 0.21
CA THR A 99 -11.14 1.74 0.57
C THR A 99 -11.73 2.60 -0.55
N ARG A 100 -13.00 2.96 -0.43
CA ARG A 100 -13.77 3.51 -1.55
C ARG A 100 -13.24 4.85 -2.06
N LEU A 101 -12.89 5.79 -1.18
CA LEU A 101 -12.29 7.06 -1.60
C LEU A 101 -10.94 6.82 -2.30
N THR A 102 -10.06 6.03 -1.68
CA THR A 102 -8.76 5.67 -2.24
C THR A 102 -8.88 5.00 -3.60
N HIS A 103 -9.82 4.07 -3.75
CA HIS A 103 -10.11 3.44 -5.04
C HIS A 103 -10.46 4.47 -6.11
N GLY A 104 -11.31 5.45 -5.80
CA GLY A 104 -11.66 6.53 -6.72
C GLY A 104 -10.44 7.35 -7.16
N LEU A 105 -9.62 7.79 -6.20
CA LEU A 105 -8.41 8.57 -6.47
C LEU A 105 -7.39 7.80 -7.30
N VAL A 106 -7.12 6.54 -6.92
CA VAL A 106 -6.21 5.65 -7.65
C VAL A 106 -6.75 5.34 -9.05
N SER A 107 -8.07 5.16 -9.20
CA SER A 107 -8.68 4.89 -10.52
C SER A 107 -8.44 6.04 -11.50
N VAL A 108 -8.67 7.28 -11.06
CA VAL A 108 -8.42 8.49 -11.88
C VAL A 108 -6.93 8.58 -12.21
N LYS A 109 -6.05 8.43 -11.22
CA LYS A 109 -4.60 8.48 -11.42
C LYS A 109 -4.11 7.45 -12.44
N LEU A 110 -4.59 6.21 -12.35
CA LEU A 110 -4.24 5.16 -13.31
C LEU A 110 -4.87 5.39 -14.69
N GLN A 111 -6.04 6.02 -14.76
CA GLN A 111 -6.67 6.38 -16.03
C GLN A 111 -5.87 7.45 -16.79
N GLU A 112 -5.37 8.47 -16.08
CA GLU A 112 -4.51 9.52 -16.64
C GLU A 112 -3.21 8.96 -17.24
N HIS A 113 -2.73 7.84 -16.68
CA HIS A 113 -1.53 7.13 -17.15
C HIS A 113 -1.84 5.97 -18.12
N GLY A 114 -3.11 5.78 -18.51
CA GLY A 114 -3.52 4.71 -19.43
C GLY A 114 -3.47 3.29 -18.85
N LEU A 115 -3.32 3.13 -17.54
CA LEU A 115 -3.14 1.85 -16.83
C LEU A 115 -4.42 1.30 -16.18
N HIS A 116 -5.50 2.07 -16.17
CA HIS A 116 -6.74 1.68 -15.45
C HIS A 116 -7.30 0.32 -15.88
N LYS A 117 -7.21 -0.02 -17.17
CA LYS A 117 -7.71 -1.31 -17.69
C LYS A 117 -6.88 -2.52 -17.26
N ASP A 118 -5.62 -2.29 -16.91
CA ASP A 118 -4.68 -3.35 -16.53
C ASP A 118 -4.64 -3.57 -15.01
N ALA A 119 -5.12 -2.61 -14.23
CA ALA A 119 -5.10 -2.66 -12.78
C ALA A 119 -6.24 -3.51 -12.20
N ASP A 120 -5.90 -4.41 -11.27
CA ASP A 120 -6.86 -5.20 -10.49
C ASP A 120 -7.17 -4.47 -9.17
N LEU A 121 -7.91 -3.36 -9.27
CA LEU A 121 -8.38 -2.60 -8.10
C LEU A 121 -9.56 -3.30 -7.44
N ARG A 122 -9.45 -3.56 -6.14
CA ARG A 122 -10.46 -4.26 -5.34
C ARG A 122 -10.86 -3.42 -4.14
N LEU A 123 -12.16 -3.15 -4.04
CA LEU A 123 -12.73 -2.45 -2.90
C LEU A 123 -12.72 -3.34 -1.65
N ILE A 124 -12.40 -2.72 -0.51
CA ILE A 124 -12.52 -3.30 0.81
C ILE A 124 -13.00 -2.23 1.80
N GLN A 125 -13.78 -2.62 2.80
CA GLN A 125 -14.26 -1.73 3.84
C GLN A 125 -13.49 -1.92 5.14
N ALA A 126 -13.46 -0.89 5.99
CA ALA A 126 -12.97 -1.05 7.35
C ALA A 126 -13.81 -2.09 8.11
N GLY A 127 -13.15 -2.99 8.84
CA GLY A 127 -13.72 -4.17 9.48
C GLY A 127 -13.65 -5.43 8.63
N GLU A 128 -13.43 -5.31 7.31
CA GLU A 128 -13.27 -6.46 6.43
C GLU A 128 -11.82 -6.98 6.43
N SER A 129 -11.67 -8.24 6.03
CA SER A 129 -10.37 -8.90 5.92
C SER A 129 -10.16 -9.55 4.56
N VAL A 130 -8.92 -9.51 4.07
CA VAL A 130 -8.48 -10.23 2.87
C VAL A 130 -7.41 -11.27 3.22
N ARG A 131 -7.44 -12.42 2.54
CA ARG A 131 -6.39 -13.45 2.63
C ARG A 131 -5.47 -13.39 1.42
N LEU A 132 -4.18 -13.20 1.67
CA LEU A 132 -3.10 -13.10 0.69
C LEU A 132 -2.00 -14.10 1.05
N GLY A 133 -2.20 -15.35 0.65
CA GLY A 133 -1.34 -16.46 1.09
C GLY A 133 -1.42 -16.67 2.61
N LYS A 134 -0.27 -16.67 3.28
CA LYS A 134 -0.13 -16.75 4.75
C LYS A 134 -0.55 -15.48 5.50
N PHE A 135 -0.82 -14.38 4.81
CA PHE A 135 -1.27 -13.13 5.43
C PHE A 135 -2.80 -13.05 5.43
N GLN A 136 -3.39 -12.78 6.59
CA GLN A 136 -4.76 -12.29 6.70
C GLN A 136 -4.70 -10.83 7.14
N VAL A 137 -5.16 -9.91 6.30
CA VAL A 137 -5.07 -8.47 6.52
C VAL A 137 -6.47 -7.93 6.77
N GLU A 138 -6.71 -7.43 7.98
CA GLU A 138 -7.94 -6.75 8.39
C GLU A 138 -7.73 -5.24 8.34
N PHE A 139 -8.66 -4.52 7.71
CA PHE A 139 -8.64 -3.06 7.66
C PHE A 139 -9.28 -2.50 8.92
N VAL A 140 -8.57 -1.68 9.68
CA VAL A 140 -9.05 -1.07 10.92
C VAL A 140 -9.21 0.42 10.69
N ARG A 141 -10.43 0.95 10.82
CA ARG A 141 -10.69 2.38 10.61
C ARG A 141 -9.80 3.22 11.52
N VAL A 142 -9.21 4.28 10.95
CA VAL A 142 -8.52 5.32 11.72
C VAL A 142 -8.94 6.70 11.23
N THR A 143 -8.85 7.70 12.09
CA THR A 143 -9.03 9.10 11.73
C THR A 143 -7.72 9.67 11.23
N HIS A 144 -7.77 10.44 10.15
CA HIS A 144 -6.63 11.09 9.54
C HIS A 144 -7.10 12.37 8.81
N SER A 145 -6.24 13.02 8.01
CA SER A 145 -6.62 14.20 7.23
C SER A 145 -7.37 13.88 5.93
N ILE A 146 -7.46 12.60 5.53
CA ILE A 146 -8.31 12.13 4.44
C ILE A 146 -9.30 11.06 4.94
N PRO A 147 -10.56 11.06 4.47
CA PRO A 147 -11.54 10.02 4.80
C PRO A 147 -11.12 8.62 4.34
N ASP A 148 -11.82 7.61 4.83
CA ASP A 148 -11.59 6.20 4.46
C ASP A 148 -10.15 5.70 4.72
N SER A 149 -9.47 6.30 5.70
CA SER A 149 -8.13 5.88 6.14
C SER A 149 -8.19 4.63 7.03
N ALA A 150 -7.21 3.75 6.90
CA ALA A 150 -7.15 2.50 7.65
C ALA A 150 -5.74 2.17 8.16
N GLY A 151 -5.68 1.73 9.41
CA GLY A 151 -4.62 0.85 9.90
C GLY A 151 -4.89 -0.60 9.48
N LEU A 152 -3.92 -1.49 9.71
CA LEU A 152 -3.97 -2.88 9.26
C LEU A 152 -3.60 -3.82 10.42
N ALA A 153 -4.51 -4.74 10.76
CA ALA A 153 -4.19 -5.89 11.59
C ALA A 153 -3.80 -7.07 10.68
N ILE A 154 -2.50 -7.34 10.59
CA ILE A 154 -1.90 -8.37 9.73
C ILE A 154 -1.62 -9.61 10.57
N ARG A 155 -2.44 -10.64 10.40
CA ARG A 155 -2.31 -11.93 11.10
C ARG A 155 -1.49 -12.90 10.27
N THR A 156 -0.54 -13.57 10.89
CA THR A 156 0.32 -14.59 10.28
C THR A 156 0.40 -15.84 11.16
N PRO A 157 0.84 -17.00 10.63
CA PRO A 157 1.06 -18.20 11.44
C PRO A 157 2.06 -18.05 12.59
N ILE A 158 2.93 -17.03 12.56
CA ILE A 158 3.99 -16.84 13.56
C ILE A 158 3.73 -15.64 14.49
N GLY A 159 2.64 -14.91 14.30
CA GLY A 159 2.30 -13.74 15.11
C GLY A 159 1.46 -12.70 14.36
N ASN A 160 0.98 -11.72 15.12
CA ASN A 160 0.22 -10.58 14.60
C ASN A 160 1.10 -9.35 14.51
N ILE A 161 0.88 -8.55 13.47
CA ILE A 161 1.51 -7.25 13.26
C ILE A 161 0.37 -6.25 13.16
N PHE A 162 0.49 -5.13 13.87
CA PHE A 162 -0.41 -4.00 13.67
C PHE A 162 0.37 -2.89 12.98
N HIS A 163 -0.01 -2.56 11.75
CA HIS A 163 0.53 -1.43 11.00
C HIS A 163 -0.46 -0.28 11.14
N THR A 164 -0.11 0.77 11.86
CA THR A 164 -1.08 1.84 12.18
C THR A 164 -1.58 2.58 10.95
N GLY A 165 -0.76 2.61 9.89
CA GLY A 165 -0.91 3.63 8.85
C GLY A 165 -0.72 5.03 9.44
N ASP A 166 -1.12 6.03 8.69
CA ASP A 166 -1.17 7.40 9.18
C ASP A 166 -2.48 7.62 9.92
N PHE A 167 -2.37 8.09 11.15
CA PHE A 167 -3.53 8.26 12.00
C PHE A 167 -3.34 9.39 13.01
N LYS A 168 -4.47 9.85 13.53
CA LYS A 168 -4.59 10.56 14.80
C LYS A 168 -5.74 9.93 15.60
N LEU A 169 -5.81 10.25 16.88
CA LEU A 169 -6.98 9.96 17.72
C LEU A 169 -7.86 11.19 17.77
N ASP A 170 -8.81 11.29 16.84
CA ASP A 170 -9.76 12.41 16.76
C ASP A 170 -11.08 12.01 17.40
N HIS A 171 -11.47 12.69 18.49
CA HIS A 171 -12.75 12.48 19.16
C HIS A 171 -13.93 13.18 18.47
N THR A 172 -13.64 14.09 17.53
CA THR A 172 -14.62 14.90 16.81
C THR A 172 -14.26 15.00 15.33
N PRO A 173 -14.10 13.88 14.61
CA PRO A 173 -13.73 13.92 13.20
C PRO A 173 -14.85 14.58 12.39
N ILE A 174 -14.48 15.34 11.35
CA ILE A 174 -15.45 16.02 10.47
C ILE A 174 -16.37 15.00 9.78
N MET A 175 -15.85 13.81 9.48
CA MET A 175 -16.60 12.71 8.88
C MET A 175 -16.23 11.38 9.55
N GLY A 176 -17.22 10.49 9.66
CA GLY A 176 -17.05 9.17 10.24
C GLY A 176 -17.10 9.16 11.77
N GLU A 177 -16.60 8.08 12.35
CA GLU A 177 -16.62 7.82 13.78
C GLU A 177 -15.20 8.04 14.36
N PRO A 178 -15.09 8.50 15.62
CA PRO A 178 -13.81 8.64 16.33
C PRO A 178 -12.92 7.39 16.26
N THR A 179 -11.60 7.57 16.35
CA THR A 179 -10.67 6.43 16.55
C THR A 179 -10.60 6.05 18.01
#